data_AF-A0A1H7J455-F1
#
_entry.id   AF-A0A1H7J455-F1
#
_cell.length_a   1.000
_cell.length_b   1.000
_cell.length_c   1.000
_cell.angle_alpha   90.00
_cell.angle_beta   90.00
_cell.angle_gamma   90.00
#
_symmetry.space_group_name_H-M   'P 1'
#
loop_
_entity.id
_entity.type
_entity.pdbx_description
1 polymer ?
#
loop_
_entity_poly.entity_id
_entity_poly.type
_entity_poly.pdbx_seq_one_letter_code
_entity_poly.pdbx_strand_id
1 'polypeptide(L)'
;MILVIESIVLCGLFTLMVYIMSRNPIKTLYNYPPKIRERVMSLDEYKDQIPTQKNKVVAKVGASLLFGVILAIILRFINGYTTFLHTFGYGFLLWTIVNAYDAIVLDIIWFCHDPHFVFKGTEDMVDEYHDYWFHIKGFFIGEGLAIVVCALAGLVVSLMPYSSIEQPPNAPDTVEVQEAIVKEDSEEEVRMILQIDGKEIPVTWEDNASVDALCELASDGLEIQMSMYGGFEQVGSIGSSIARDDKQTTTSAGDIVLYSGNQIVVFYGSNSWAYTRLGKINLSEDELTELLSNGDVTLTLSR
;
A
#
# COMPACT_ATOMS: atom_id res chain seq x y z
N MET A 1 7.69 5.02 6.95
CA MET A 1 7.03 5.70 8.10
C MET A 1 5.51 5.64 8.06
N ILE A 2 4.85 5.86 6.91
CA ILE A 2 3.38 5.96 6.79
C ILE A 2 2.60 4.78 7.42
N LEU A 3 2.99 3.53 7.13
CA LEU A 3 2.39 2.30 7.71
C LEU A 3 2.27 2.32 9.24
N VAL A 4 3.27 2.84 9.94
CA VAL A 4 3.28 2.88 11.42
C VAL A 4 2.24 3.88 11.93
N ILE A 5 2.12 5.03 11.27
CA ILE A 5 1.13 6.06 11.61
C ILE A 5 -0.28 5.54 11.35
N GLU A 6 -0.53 4.96 10.17
CA GLU A 6 -1.82 4.33 9.82
C GLU A 6 -2.19 3.23 10.82
N SER A 7 -1.23 2.36 11.18
CA SER A 7 -1.43 1.30 12.16
C SER A 7 -1.82 1.86 13.54
N ILE A 8 -1.13 2.89 14.03
CA ILE A 8 -1.44 3.54 15.32
C ILE A 8 -2.83 4.18 15.28
N VAL A 9 -3.16 4.90 14.20
CA VAL A 9 -4.46 5.56 14.04
C VAL A 9 -5.60 4.53 13.98
N LEU A 10 -5.44 3.47 13.19
CA LEU A 10 -6.45 2.41 13.07
C LEU A 10 -6.64 1.65 14.38
N CYS A 11 -5.57 1.25 15.07
CA CYS A 11 -5.66 0.61 16.38
C CYS A 11 -6.32 1.53 17.42
N GLY A 12 -6.02 2.83 17.41
CA GLY A 12 -6.66 3.83 18.29
C GLY A 12 -8.15 4.02 18.03
N LEU A 13 -8.55 4.17 16.76
CA LEU A 13 -9.96 4.27 16.35
C LEU A 13 -10.74 2.98 16.67
N PHE A 14 -10.12 1.82 16.43
CA PHE A 14 -10.70 0.52 16.73
C PHE A 14 -10.86 0.32 18.26
N THR A 15 -9.85 0.68 19.06
CA THR A 15 -9.92 0.70 20.53
C THR A 15 -11.08 1.56 21.02
N LEU A 16 -11.24 2.78 20.46
CA LEU A 16 -12.35 3.66 20.83
C LEU A 16 -13.72 3.04 20.49
N MET A 17 -13.85 2.41 19.32
CA MET A 17 -15.06 1.70 18.91
C MET A 17 -15.37 0.53 19.88
N VAL A 18 -14.40 -0.34 20.16
CA VAL A 18 -14.56 -1.47 21.08
C VAL A 18 -14.91 -0.97 22.49
N TYR A 19 -14.23 0.07 22.98
CA TYR A 19 -14.54 0.67 24.28
C TYR A 19 -15.99 1.18 24.37
N ILE A 20 -16.49 1.88 23.34
CA ILE A 20 -17.88 2.34 23.28
C ILE A 20 -18.85 1.16 23.26
N MET A 21 -18.57 0.10 22.50
CA MET A 21 -19.40 -1.11 22.44
C MET A 21 -19.41 -1.88 23.77
N SER A 22 -18.27 -1.95 24.44
CA SER A 22 -18.06 -2.63 25.73
C SER A 22 -18.63 -1.90 26.94
N ARG A 23 -19.16 -0.67 26.79
CA ARG A 23 -19.83 0.07 27.88
C ARG A 23 -21.01 -0.66 28.52
N ASN A 24 -21.60 -1.64 27.83
CA ASN A 24 -22.62 -2.53 28.40
C ASN A 24 -22.38 -3.97 27.93
N PRO A 25 -21.63 -4.78 28.70
CA PRO A 25 -21.13 -6.09 28.24
C PRO A 25 -22.20 -7.11 27.85
N ILE A 26 -23.44 -7.02 28.39
CA ILE A 26 -24.50 -7.97 28.00
C ILE A 26 -24.86 -7.84 26.51
N LYS A 27 -24.70 -6.66 25.91
CA LYS A 27 -24.96 -6.43 24.47
C LYS A 27 -23.92 -7.14 23.58
N THR A 28 -22.71 -7.35 24.11
CA THR A 28 -21.60 -8.05 23.45
C THR A 28 -21.43 -9.50 23.94
N LEU A 29 -22.37 -10.05 24.72
CA LEU A 29 -22.31 -11.42 25.29
C LEU A 29 -21.86 -12.51 24.29
N TYR A 30 -22.22 -12.41 23.02
CA TYR A 30 -21.85 -13.42 22.03
C TYR A 30 -20.37 -13.41 21.61
N ASN A 31 -19.64 -12.35 21.96
CA ASN A 31 -18.19 -12.25 21.84
C ASN A 31 -17.47 -12.99 22.98
N TYR A 32 -18.17 -13.47 24.01
CA TYR A 32 -17.56 -14.22 25.11
C TYR A 32 -17.34 -15.70 24.75
N PRO A 33 -16.39 -16.37 25.43
CA PRO A 33 -16.21 -17.83 25.40
C PRO A 33 -17.53 -18.61 25.64
N PRO A 34 -17.76 -19.75 24.95
CA PRO A 34 -19.07 -20.42 24.93
C PRO A 34 -19.69 -20.71 26.29
N LYS A 35 -18.90 -21.22 27.24
CA LYS A 35 -19.34 -21.57 28.59
C LYS A 35 -19.90 -20.38 29.38
N ILE A 36 -19.26 -19.20 29.28
CA ILE A 36 -19.74 -17.98 29.96
C ILE A 36 -21.11 -17.59 29.39
N ARG A 37 -21.28 -17.67 28.07
CA ARG A 37 -22.58 -17.39 27.42
C ARG A 37 -23.68 -18.31 27.93
N GLU A 38 -23.40 -19.61 28.01
CA GLU A 38 -24.33 -20.62 28.52
C GLU A 38 -24.71 -20.35 29.98
N ARG A 39 -23.74 -20.01 30.84
CA ARG A 39 -23.98 -19.65 32.24
C ARG A 39 -24.79 -18.36 32.41
N VAL A 40 -24.46 -17.31 31.65
CA VAL A 40 -25.18 -16.02 31.69
C VAL A 40 -26.62 -16.19 31.20
N MET A 41 -26.84 -17.01 30.16
CA MET A 41 -28.19 -17.33 29.67
C MET A 41 -29.01 -18.20 30.63
N SER A 42 -28.37 -18.89 31.60
CA SER A 42 -29.06 -19.66 32.64
C SER A 42 -29.41 -18.86 33.90
N LEU A 43 -29.03 -17.58 33.98
CA LEU A 43 -29.28 -16.70 35.12
C LEU A 43 -30.52 -15.83 34.87
N ASP A 44 -31.51 -15.90 35.76
CA ASP A 44 -32.75 -15.11 35.64
C ASP A 44 -32.51 -13.59 35.55
N GLU A 45 -31.42 -13.09 36.17
CA GLU A 45 -31.01 -11.67 36.13
C GLU A 45 -30.76 -11.12 34.71
N TYR A 46 -30.35 -11.98 33.77
CA TYR A 46 -29.97 -11.58 32.40
C TYR A 46 -31.00 -11.95 31.34
N LYS A 47 -32.05 -12.70 31.70
CA LYS A 47 -33.00 -13.34 30.77
C LYS A 47 -33.60 -12.40 29.72
N ASP A 48 -34.06 -11.22 30.14
CA ASP A 48 -34.67 -10.21 29.25
C ASP A 48 -33.66 -9.22 28.65
N GLN A 49 -32.36 -9.40 28.95
CA GLN A 49 -31.25 -8.55 28.50
C GLN A 49 -30.43 -9.17 27.36
N ILE A 50 -30.64 -10.45 27.04
CA ILE A 50 -29.87 -11.19 26.04
C ILE A 50 -30.10 -10.61 24.63
N PRO A 51 -29.04 -10.16 23.92
CA PRO A 51 -29.19 -9.53 22.61
C PRO A 51 -29.49 -10.57 21.51
N THR A 52 -30.39 -10.24 20.59
CA THR A 52 -30.67 -11.11 19.44
C THR A 52 -29.46 -11.30 18.52
N GLN A 53 -29.34 -12.50 17.93
CA GLN A 53 -28.38 -12.80 16.86
C GLN A 53 -28.90 -12.50 15.46
N LYS A 54 -30.19 -12.14 15.33
CA LYS A 54 -30.80 -11.86 14.02
C LYS A 54 -30.01 -10.76 13.31
N ASN A 55 -29.49 -11.10 12.13
CA ASN A 55 -28.66 -10.25 11.26
C ASN A 55 -27.24 -9.91 11.75
N LYS A 56 -26.72 -10.41 12.88
CA LYS A 56 -25.36 -10.04 13.33
C LYS A 56 -24.25 -10.43 12.33
N VAL A 57 -24.35 -11.60 11.71
CA VAL A 57 -23.42 -12.02 10.63
C VAL A 57 -23.50 -11.08 9.43
N VAL A 58 -24.72 -10.73 9.00
CA VAL A 58 -24.95 -9.79 7.89
C VAL A 58 -24.36 -8.41 8.20
N ALA A 59 -24.54 -7.92 9.43
CA ALA A 59 -23.97 -6.67 9.88
C ALA A 59 -22.42 -6.71 9.92
N LYS A 60 -21.81 -7.80 10.41
CA LYS A 60 -20.35 -7.96 10.40
C LYS A 60 -19.80 -7.99 8.98
N VAL A 61 -20.39 -8.79 8.08
CA VAL A 61 -19.98 -8.86 6.67
C VAL A 61 -20.17 -7.49 5.98
N GLY A 62 -21.31 -6.83 6.18
CA GLY A 62 -21.58 -5.50 5.61
C GLY A 62 -20.59 -4.43 6.10
N ALA A 63 -20.26 -4.42 7.40
CA ALA A 63 -19.25 -3.52 7.96
C ALA A 63 -17.84 -3.82 7.42
N SER A 64 -17.47 -5.10 7.27
CA SER A 64 -16.19 -5.50 6.69
C SER A 64 -16.06 -5.16 5.21
N LEU A 65 -17.14 -5.28 4.43
CA LEU A 65 -17.17 -4.85 3.03
C LEU A 65 -17.09 -3.31 2.91
N LEU A 66 -17.82 -2.58 3.77
CA LEU A 66 -17.73 -1.11 3.82
C LEU A 66 -16.31 -0.66 4.19
N PHE A 67 -15.68 -1.30 5.18
CA PHE A 67 -14.28 -1.06 5.52
C PHE A 67 -13.36 -1.35 4.34
N GLY A 68 -13.56 -2.47 3.62
CA GLY A 68 -12.80 -2.80 2.41
C GLY A 68 -12.92 -1.75 1.30
N VAL A 69 -14.11 -1.15 1.13
CA VAL A 69 -14.32 -0.02 0.18
C VAL A 69 -13.59 1.25 0.65
N ILE A 70 -13.68 1.59 1.93
CA ILE A 70 -12.97 2.76 2.49
C ILE A 70 -11.45 2.56 2.38
N LEU A 71 -10.96 1.36 2.70
CA LEU A 71 -9.56 0.98 2.54
C LEU A 71 -9.12 1.06 1.08
N ALA A 72 -9.89 0.53 0.13
CA ALA A 72 -9.61 0.65 -1.30
C ALA A 72 -9.50 2.12 -1.75
N ILE A 73 -10.38 3.01 -1.26
CA ILE A 73 -10.35 4.45 -1.54
C ILE A 73 -9.07 5.09 -0.97
N ILE A 74 -8.71 4.81 0.29
CA ILE A 74 -7.49 5.33 0.91
C ILE A 74 -6.25 4.85 0.16
N LEU A 75 -6.14 3.54 -0.08
CA LEU A 75 -5.02 2.93 -0.76
C LEU A 75 -4.85 3.47 -2.19
N ARG A 76 -5.95 3.71 -2.92
CA ARG A 76 -5.92 4.31 -4.27
C ARG A 76 -5.60 5.79 -4.27
N PHE A 77 -6.34 6.60 -3.51
CA PHE A 77 -6.33 8.07 -3.67
C PHE A 77 -5.41 8.81 -2.69
N ILE A 78 -4.97 8.17 -1.61
CA ILE A 78 -4.00 8.73 -0.66
C ILE A 78 -2.63 8.06 -0.83
N ASN A 79 -2.59 6.72 -0.93
CA ASN A 79 -1.32 5.98 -1.04
C ASN A 79 -0.92 5.69 -2.50
N GLY A 80 -1.74 6.09 -3.49
CA GLY A 80 -1.42 6.00 -4.92
C GLY A 80 -1.40 4.59 -5.52
N TYR A 81 -1.84 3.56 -4.80
CA TYR A 81 -1.76 2.19 -5.28
C TYR A 81 -2.70 1.92 -6.46
N THR A 82 -2.14 1.37 -7.54
CA THR A 82 -2.84 1.08 -8.79
C THR A 82 -2.99 -0.41 -9.07
N THR A 83 -2.11 -1.24 -8.52
CA THR A 83 -2.05 -2.68 -8.79
C THR A 83 -2.81 -3.49 -7.75
N PHE A 84 -3.23 -4.70 -8.16
CA PHE A 84 -3.83 -5.68 -7.25
C PHE A 84 -2.89 -6.00 -6.08
N LEU A 85 -1.61 -6.29 -6.36
CA LEU A 85 -0.69 -6.85 -5.37
C LEU A 85 -0.32 -5.86 -4.27
N HIS A 86 -0.08 -4.59 -4.60
CA HIS A 86 0.20 -3.56 -3.59
C HIS A 86 -1.03 -3.30 -2.72
N THR A 87 -2.20 -3.16 -3.34
CA THR A 87 -3.47 -2.94 -2.62
C THR A 87 -3.81 -4.13 -1.71
N PHE A 88 -3.66 -5.35 -2.22
CA PHE A 88 -3.88 -6.59 -1.45
C PHE A 88 -2.88 -6.70 -0.31
N GLY A 89 -1.58 -6.68 -0.59
CA GLY A 89 -0.53 -6.91 0.39
C GLY A 89 -0.51 -5.87 1.50
N TYR A 90 -0.61 -4.59 1.14
CA TYR A 90 -0.61 -3.50 2.12
C TYR A 90 -1.92 -3.43 2.91
N GLY A 91 -3.07 -3.62 2.24
CA GLY A 91 -4.37 -3.67 2.90
C GLY A 91 -4.49 -4.87 3.86
N PHE A 92 -3.97 -6.03 3.46
CA PHE A 92 -3.89 -7.22 4.31
C PHE A 92 -2.96 -6.99 5.49
N LEU A 93 -1.77 -6.41 5.29
CA LEU A 93 -0.85 -6.08 6.37
C LEU A 93 -1.47 -5.13 7.41
N LEU A 94 -2.14 -4.05 6.98
CA LEU A 94 -2.88 -3.16 7.88
C LEU A 94 -4.00 -3.91 8.63
N TRP A 95 -4.74 -4.79 7.96
CA TRP A 95 -5.76 -5.60 8.60
C TRP A 95 -5.15 -6.52 9.68
N THR A 96 -4.12 -7.30 9.33
CA THR A 96 -3.47 -8.23 10.25
C THR A 96 -2.89 -7.52 11.47
N ILE A 97 -2.34 -6.31 11.32
CA ILE A 97 -1.86 -5.49 12.45
C ILE A 97 -3.02 -5.13 13.40
N VAL A 98 -4.16 -4.66 12.88
CA VAL A 98 -5.33 -4.30 13.72
C VAL A 98 -5.98 -5.54 14.34
N ASN A 99 -6.07 -6.64 13.60
CA ASN A 99 -6.64 -7.92 14.07
C ASN A 99 -5.76 -8.58 15.13
N ALA A 100 -4.42 -8.51 15.00
CA ALA A 100 -3.49 -8.95 16.02
C ALA A 100 -3.51 -8.04 17.26
N TYR A 101 -3.65 -6.72 17.07
CA TYR A 101 -3.83 -5.78 18.17
C TYR A 101 -5.13 -6.05 18.95
N ASP A 102 -6.24 -6.32 18.26
CA ASP A 102 -7.51 -6.73 18.88
C ASP A 102 -7.30 -8.00 19.74
N ALA A 103 -6.84 -9.08 19.11
CA ALA A 103 -6.66 -10.37 19.78
C ALA A 103 -5.68 -10.34 20.97
N ILE A 104 -4.60 -9.55 20.90
CA ILE A 104 -3.57 -9.49 21.95
C ILE A 104 -3.91 -8.43 22.99
N VAL A 105 -4.19 -7.19 22.58
CA VAL A 105 -4.29 -6.04 23.49
C VAL A 105 -5.70 -5.87 24.03
N LEU A 106 -6.73 -5.96 23.18
CA LEU A 106 -8.11 -5.72 23.60
C LEU A 106 -8.75 -6.98 24.20
N ASP A 107 -8.53 -8.13 23.58
CA ASP A 107 -9.06 -9.43 24.02
C ASP A 107 -8.23 -10.03 25.17
N ILE A 108 -6.98 -10.43 24.90
CA ILE A 108 -6.16 -11.15 25.90
C ILE A 108 -5.71 -10.25 27.06
N ILE A 109 -5.14 -9.07 26.80
CA ILE A 109 -4.59 -8.21 27.85
C ILE A 109 -5.71 -7.49 28.61
N TRP A 110 -6.65 -6.84 27.91
CA TRP A 110 -7.68 -6.03 28.57
C TRP A 110 -8.92 -6.85 28.98
N PHE A 111 -9.63 -7.47 28.03
CA PHE A 111 -10.92 -8.11 28.30
C PHE A 111 -10.83 -9.28 29.28
N CYS A 112 -9.87 -10.19 29.13
CA CYS A 112 -9.73 -11.33 30.05
C CYS A 112 -9.41 -10.92 31.51
N HIS A 113 -8.83 -9.74 31.73
CA HIS A 113 -8.30 -9.32 33.03
C HIS A 113 -9.06 -8.16 33.71
N ASP A 114 -9.98 -7.47 33.01
CA ASP A 114 -10.76 -6.36 33.57
C ASP A 114 -12.08 -6.86 34.20
N PRO A 115 -12.28 -6.68 35.53
CA PRO A 115 -13.49 -7.10 36.22
C PRO A 115 -14.80 -6.51 35.67
N HIS A 116 -14.75 -5.41 34.89
CA HIS A 116 -15.91 -4.86 34.19
C HIS A 116 -16.58 -5.87 33.25
N PHE A 117 -15.85 -6.85 32.74
CA PHE A 117 -16.39 -7.88 31.85
C PHE A 117 -16.96 -9.10 32.58
N VAL A 118 -16.73 -9.23 33.89
CA VAL A 118 -17.21 -10.37 34.69
C VAL A 118 -18.68 -10.17 35.05
N PHE A 119 -19.55 -11.09 34.62
CA PHE A 119 -20.96 -11.06 34.97
C PHE A 119 -21.20 -11.56 36.40
N LYS A 120 -22.20 -10.96 37.05
CA LYS A 120 -22.62 -11.32 38.40
C LYS A 120 -23.23 -12.72 38.41
N GLY A 121 -22.80 -13.56 39.34
CA GLY A 121 -23.13 -14.98 39.38
C GLY A 121 -22.31 -15.84 38.41
N THR A 122 -21.18 -15.35 37.90
CA THR A 122 -20.18 -16.10 37.11
C THR A 122 -18.74 -15.90 37.59
N GLU A 123 -18.56 -15.30 38.78
CA GLU A 123 -17.27 -15.00 39.38
C GLU A 123 -16.44 -16.26 39.71
N ASP A 124 -17.09 -17.43 39.71
CA ASP A 124 -16.47 -18.76 39.85
C ASP A 124 -15.75 -19.23 38.56
N MET A 125 -16.07 -18.66 37.40
CA MET A 125 -15.63 -19.13 36.08
C MET A 125 -14.28 -18.53 35.61
N VAL A 126 -13.34 -18.33 36.54
CA VAL A 126 -12.09 -17.57 36.28
C VAL A 126 -11.29 -18.13 35.10
N ASP A 127 -11.19 -19.45 34.98
CA ASP A 127 -10.46 -20.10 33.88
C ASP A 127 -11.14 -19.88 32.52
N GLU A 128 -12.47 -19.83 32.47
CA GLU A 128 -13.21 -19.52 31.25
C GLU A 128 -13.07 -18.06 30.80
N TYR A 129 -12.89 -17.12 31.73
CA TYR A 129 -12.60 -15.71 31.38
C TYR A 129 -11.21 -15.54 30.77
N HIS A 130 -10.26 -16.44 31.09
CA HIS A 130 -8.92 -16.48 30.52
C HIS A 130 -8.77 -17.53 29.39
N ASP A 131 -9.85 -17.87 28.67
CA ASP A 131 -9.78 -18.71 27.45
C ASP A 131 -9.15 -17.94 26.28
N TYR A 132 -7.84 -17.68 26.36
CA TYR A 132 -7.06 -17.02 25.30
C TYR A 132 -7.15 -17.77 23.95
N TRP A 133 -7.41 -19.08 23.98
CA TRP A 133 -7.51 -19.90 22.79
C TRP A 133 -8.80 -19.63 22.00
N PHE A 134 -9.88 -19.23 22.67
CA PHE A 134 -11.07 -18.69 22.02
C PHE A 134 -10.74 -17.43 21.19
N HIS A 135 -9.96 -16.51 21.76
CA HIS A 135 -9.56 -15.27 21.08
C HIS A 135 -8.56 -15.51 19.94
N ILE A 136 -7.59 -16.41 20.11
CA ILE A 136 -6.66 -16.82 19.05
C ILE A 136 -7.40 -17.49 17.87
N LYS A 137 -8.47 -18.27 18.11
CA LYS A 137 -9.35 -18.75 17.03
C LYS A 137 -10.09 -17.60 16.34
N GLY A 138 -10.54 -16.61 17.11
CA GLY A 138 -11.13 -15.37 16.60
C GLY A 138 -10.22 -14.67 15.60
N PHE A 139 -8.95 -14.49 15.96
CA PHE A 139 -7.91 -13.93 15.08
C PHE A 139 -7.83 -14.65 13.73
N PHE A 140 -7.69 -15.98 13.70
CA PHE A 140 -7.60 -16.74 12.43
C PHE A 140 -8.88 -16.67 11.58
N ILE A 141 -10.06 -16.57 12.20
CA ILE A 141 -11.31 -16.30 11.47
C ILE A 141 -11.30 -14.89 10.88
N GLY A 142 -10.72 -13.91 11.59
CA GLY A 142 -10.45 -12.56 11.12
C GLY A 142 -9.53 -12.54 9.90
N GLU A 143 -8.41 -13.27 9.92
CA GLU A 143 -7.47 -13.37 8.79
C GLU A 143 -8.12 -14.02 7.56
N GLY A 144 -8.95 -15.05 7.74
CA GLY A 144 -9.72 -15.65 6.65
C GLY A 144 -10.68 -14.66 5.97
N LEU A 145 -11.28 -13.75 6.74
CA LEU A 145 -12.11 -12.67 6.22
C LEU A 145 -11.25 -11.56 5.55
N ALA A 146 -10.09 -11.26 6.14
CA ALA A 146 -9.12 -10.28 5.62
C ALA A 146 -8.70 -10.61 4.19
N ILE A 147 -8.34 -11.87 3.92
CA ILE A 147 -7.96 -12.36 2.58
C ILE A 147 -9.06 -12.03 1.56
N VAL A 148 -10.32 -12.33 1.87
CA VAL A 148 -11.45 -12.08 0.96
C VAL A 148 -11.67 -10.59 0.75
N VAL A 149 -11.70 -9.79 1.82
CA VAL A 149 -11.97 -8.34 1.73
C VAL A 149 -10.84 -7.61 1.03
N CYS A 150 -9.58 -7.94 1.33
CA CYS A 150 -8.42 -7.30 0.70
C CYS A 150 -8.24 -7.75 -0.75
N ALA A 151 -8.60 -8.98 -1.11
CA ALA A 151 -8.62 -9.42 -2.51
C ALA A 151 -9.71 -8.70 -3.31
N LEU A 152 -10.90 -8.48 -2.73
CA LEU A 152 -11.94 -7.66 -3.35
C LEU A 152 -11.49 -6.19 -3.49
N ALA A 153 -10.84 -5.61 -2.48
CA ALA A 153 -10.28 -4.25 -2.55
C ALA A 153 -9.22 -4.15 -3.66
N GLY A 154 -8.27 -5.09 -3.71
CA GLY A 154 -7.25 -5.14 -4.76
C GLY A 154 -7.83 -5.33 -6.15
N LEU A 155 -8.86 -6.18 -6.30
CA LEU A 155 -9.56 -6.36 -7.57
C LEU A 155 -10.24 -5.06 -8.01
N VAL A 156 -11.00 -4.42 -7.10
CA VAL A 156 -11.68 -3.14 -7.36
C VAL A 156 -10.66 -2.07 -7.77
N VAL A 157 -9.56 -1.89 -7.04
CA VAL A 157 -8.52 -0.90 -7.38
C VAL A 157 -7.83 -1.21 -8.71
N SER A 158 -7.55 -2.48 -9.00
CA SER A 158 -6.95 -2.89 -10.30
C SER A 158 -7.89 -2.71 -11.49
N LEU A 159 -9.20 -2.72 -11.26
CA LEU A 159 -10.24 -2.46 -12.26
C LEU A 159 -10.70 -0.99 -12.30
N MET A 160 -10.31 -0.15 -11.32
CA MET A 160 -10.60 1.29 -11.37
C MET A 160 -9.75 1.91 -12.49
N PRO A 161 -10.37 2.48 -13.54
CA PRO A 161 -9.61 3.23 -14.53
C PRO A 161 -8.81 4.33 -13.82
N TYR A 162 -7.56 4.52 -14.23
CA TYR A 162 -6.80 5.68 -13.82
C TYR A 162 -7.45 6.90 -14.48
N SER A 163 -8.23 7.65 -13.69
CA SER A 163 -8.88 8.86 -14.16
C SER A 163 -7.85 9.98 -14.26
N SER A 164 -7.13 10.01 -15.39
CA SER A 164 -6.60 11.26 -15.91
C SER A 164 -7.75 12.26 -16.02
N ILE A 165 -7.55 13.46 -15.47
CA ILE A 165 -8.55 14.51 -15.55
C ILE A 165 -8.59 15.00 -17.00
N GLU A 166 -9.73 14.72 -17.65
CA GLU A 166 -10.11 15.06 -19.04
C GLU A 166 -9.34 14.39 -20.20
N GLN A 167 -10.10 13.70 -21.07
CA GLN A 167 -9.73 13.45 -22.47
C GLN A 167 -10.96 13.66 -23.38
N PRO A 168 -10.81 14.37 -24.53
CA PRO A 168 -11.79 14.41 -25.61
C PRO A 168 -11.70 13.16 -26.53
N PRO A 169 -12.67 12.90 -27.42
CA PRO A 169 -12.94 11.54 -27.91
C PRO A 169 -12.24 11.11 -29.21
N ASN A 170 -11.82 9.83 -29.26
CA ASN A 170 -11.57 8.95 -30.44
C ASN A 170 -10.49 9.41 -31.46
N ALA A 171 -9.71 8.56 -32.15
CA ALA A 171 -9.54 7.09 -32.31
C ALA A 171 -8.14 6.88 -33.02
N PRO A 172 -7.68 5.70 -33.51
CA PRO A 172 -8.26 4.35 -33.52
C PRO A 172 -7.34 3.20 -33.03
N ASP A 173 -7.87 1.98 -33.03
CA ASP A 173 -7.15 0.72 -32.72
C ASP A 173 -5.98 0.42 -33.68
N THR A 174 -4.88 -0.14 -33.15
CA THR A 174 -3.90 -1.08 -33.77
C THR A 174 -2.78 -1.33 -32.73
N VAL A 175 -2.10 -2.48 -32.61
CA VAL A 175 -2.24 -3.86 -33.13
C VAL A 175 -1.49 -4.77 -32.13
N GLU A 176 -1.94 -6.01 -31.89
CA GLU A 176 -1.14 -7.00 -31.15
C GLU A 176 0.13 -7.38 -31.93
N VAL A 177 1.30 -7.37 -31.28
CA VAL A 177 2.53 -7.97 -31.82
C VAL A 177 3.07 -8.99 -30.81
N GLN A 178 3.38 -10.18 -31.33
CA GLN A 178 3.83 -11.33 -30.56
C GLN A 178 5.30 -11.22 -30.14
N GLU A 179 5.64 -11.84 -29.00
CA GLU A 179 7.03 -12.02 -28.57
C GLU A 179 7.83 -12.89 -29.56
N ALA A 180 9.09 -12.51 -29.78
CA ALA A 180 10.10 -13.38 -30.38
C ALA A 180 11.41 -13.23 -29.58
N ILE A 181 12.07 -14.36 -29.30
CA ILE A 181 13.13 -14.50 -28.29
C ILE A 181 14.52 -14.61 -28.97
N VAL A 182 15.43 -13.66 -28.65
CA VAL A 182 16.92 -13.81 -28.54
C VAL A 182 17.67 -14.17 -29.85
N LYS A 183 18.79 -13.55 -30.32
CA LYS A 183 20.13 -13.18 -29.78
C LYS A 183 20.79 -12.22 -30.83
N GLU A 184 22.01 -11.65 -30.77
CA GLU A 184 23.22 -11.69 -29.90
C GLU A 184 24.01 -10.36 -30.07
N ASP A 185 25.02 -10.10 -29.22
CA ASP A 185 26.06 -9.04 -29.25
C ASP A 185 26.09 -8.00 -30.39
N SER A 186 25.97 -6.73 -29.98
CA SER A 186 26.67 -5.60 -30.61
C SER A 186 27.33 -4.75 -29.51
N GLU A 187 28.59 -4.34 -29.70
CA GLU A 187 29.24 -3.34 -28.85
C GLU A 187 28.49 -2.02 -28.98
N GLU A 188 27.55 -1.74 -28.06
CA GLU A 188 26.87 -0.45 -27.99
C GLU A 188 27.89 0.63 -27.62
N GLU A 189 28.02 1.64 -28.49
CA GLU A 189 28.82 2.83 -28.23
C GLU A 189 28.21 3.56 -27.03
N VAL A 190 28.89 3.54 -25.87
CA VAL A 190 28.36 4.06 -24.60
C VAL A 190 28.11 5.57 -24.74
N ARG A 191 26.85 5.93 -24.97
CA ARG A 191 26.42 7.30 -25.32
C ARG A 191 26.60 8.29 -24.16
N MET A 192 26.38 7.81 -22.93
CA MET A 192 26.46 8.56 -21.67
C MET A 192 26.46 7.57 -20.50
N ILE A 193 27.30 7.81 -19.50
CA ILE A 193 27.40 7.03 -18.26
C ILE A 193 26.53 7.72 -17.19
N LEU A 194 25.77 6.93 -16.44
CA LEU A 194 25.03 7.37 -15.25
C LEU A 194 25.63 6.76 -14.00
N GLN A 195 25.88 7.60 -12.99
CA GLN A 195 26.23 7.17 -11.65
C GLN A 195 25.23 7.71 -10.62
N ILE A 196 24.96 6.92 -9.58
CA ILE A 196 24.19 7.35 -8.40
C ILE A 196 25.09 7.11 -7.19
N ASP A 197 25.36 8.15 -6.42
CA ASP A 197 26.29 8.16 -5.27
C ASP A 197 27.67 7.55 -5.60
N GLY A 198 28.14 7.78 -6.84
CA GLY A 198 29.41 7.27 -7.36
C GLY A 198 29.40 5.79 -7.78
N LYS A 199 28.27 5.08 -7.67
CA LYS A 199 28.07 3.75 -8.26
C LYS A 199 27.59 3.89 -9.69
N GLU A 200 28.29 3.28 -10.64
CA GLU A 200 27.86 3.21 -12.04
C GLU A 200 26.61 2.32 -12.20
N ILE A 201 25.66 2.80 -13.01
CA ILE A 201 24.33 2.20 -13.19
C ILE A 201 24.12 1.93 -14.69
N PRO A 202 23.77 0.69 -15.10
CA PRO A 202 23.53 0.38 -16.50
C PRO A 202 22.23 1.07 -16.98
N VAL A 203 22.31 1.82 -18.07
CA VAL A 203 21.18 2.56 -18.66
C VAL A 203 21.13 2.31 -20.17
N THR A 204 19.95 1.98 -20.68
CA THR A 204 19.64 2.08 -22.12
C THR A 204 19.06 3.47 -22.38
N TRP A 205 19.79 4.29 -23.13
CA TRP A 205 19.36 5.65 -23.50
C TRP A 205 18.54 5.64 -24.80
N GLU A 206 17.57 6.54 -24.90
CA GLU A 206 16.77 6.76 -26.10
C GLU A 206 17.60 7.46 -27.20
N ASP A 207 17.25 7.24 -28.46
CA ASP A 207 17.82 7.99 -29.58
C ASP A 207 16.96 9.23 -29.91
N ASN A 208 17.19 10.33 -29.18
CA ASN A 208 16.50 11.60 -29.42
C ASN A 208 17.32 12.84 -29.02
N ALA A 209 16.95 13.98 -29.59
CA ALA A 209 17.63 15.27 -29.42
C ALA A 209 17.70 15.79 -27.97
N SER A 210 16.89 15.26 -27.06
CA SER A 210 16.91 15.63 -25.64
C SER A 210 17.99 14.84 -24.89
N VAL A 211 18.22 13.59 -25.28
CA VAL A 211 19.38 12.81 -24.84
C VAL A 211 20.67 13.43 -25.38
N ASP A 212 20.70 13.83 -26.66
CA ASP A 212 21.88 14.51 -27.23
C ASP A 212 22.22 15.81 -26.48
N ALA A 213 21.23 16.67 -26.21
CA ALA A 213 21.43 17.90 -25.45
C ALA A 213 21.85 17.63 -23.99
N LEU A 214 21.38 16.53 -23.39
CA LEU A 214 21.82 16.11 -22.06
C LEU A 214 23.26 15.57 -22.07
N CYS A 215 23.66 14.81 -23.08
CA CYS A 215 25.04 14.39 -23.31
C CYS A 215 25.98 15.59 -23.50
N GLU A 216 25.55 16.63 -24.22
CA GLU A 216 26.33 17.87 -24.37
C GLU A 216 26.57 18.55 -23.02
N LEU A 217 25.53 18.69 -22.19
CA LEU A 217 25.67 19.23 -20.82
C LEU A 217 26.57 18.37 -19.92
N ALA A 218 26.57 17.04 -20.12
CA ALA A 218 27.37 16.09 -19.36
C ALA A 218 28.84 15.97 -19.83
N SER A 219 29.26 16.72 -20.87
CA SER A 219 30.60 16.56 -21.49
C SER A 219 31.78 16.78 -20.54
N ASP A 220 31.65 17.72 -19.59
CA ASP A 220 32.66 18.00 -18.55
C ASP A 220 32.32 17.34 -17.19
N GLY A 221 31.28 16.48 -17.17
CA GLY A 221 30.65 15.94 -15.97
C GLY A 221 29.54 16.85 -15.43
N LEU A 222 28.34 16.30 -15.25
CA LEU A 222 27.17 16.99 -14.71
C LEU A 222 26.72 16.30 -13.41
N GLU A 223 26.98 16.94 -12.27
CA GLU A 223 26.48 16.52 -10.97
C GLU A 223 25.11 17.16 -10.67
N ILE A 224 24.15 16.34 -10.28
CA ILE A 224 22.77 16.73 -10.00
C ILE A 224 22.40 16.22 -8.61
N GLN A 225 22.10 17.16 -7.72
CA GLN A 225 21.51 16.88 -6.42
C GLN A 225 20.04 16.53 -6.62
N MET A 226 19.68 15.28 -6.32
CA MET A 226 18.33 14.74 -6.46
C MET A 226 17.62 14.76 -5.10
N SER A 227 16.32 15.04 -5.08
CA SER A 227 15.50 14.88 -3.89
C SER A 227 14.33 13.93 -4.12
N MET A 228 13.98 13.18 -3.07
CA MET A 228 12.83 12.29 -3.08
C MET A 228 11.52 13.07 -3.27
N TYR A 229 10.67 12.64 -4.20
CA TYR A 229 9.32 13.16 -4.36
C TYR A 229 8.29 12.03 -4.53
N GLY A 230 7.07 12.25 -4.01
CA GLY A 230 5.96 11.30 -4.05
C GLY A 230 6.15 9.97 -3.29
N GLY A 231 7.38 9.60 -2.93
CA GLY A 231 7.75 8.28 -2.43
C GLY A 231 8.03 7.24 -3.53
N PHE A 232 8.10 7.66 -4.80
CA PHE A 232 8.27 6.79 -5.98
C PHE A 232 9.21 7.36 -7.07
N GLU A 233 9.72 8.58 -6.90
CA GLU A 233 10.62 9.23 -7.85
C GLU A 233 11.71 10.04 -7.13
N GLN A 234 12.86 10.18 -7.80
CA GLN A 234 13.92 11.12 -7.47
C GLN A 234 13.92 12.22 -8.53
N VAL A 235 13.94 13.49 -8.12
CA VAL A 235 13.86 14.66 -9.02
C VAL A 235 15.04 15.58 -8.77
N GLY A 236 15.73 16.01 -9.84
CA GLY A 236 16.85 16.96 -9.76
C GLY A 236 16.86 17.96 -10.92
N SER A 237 17.36 19.17 -10.66
CA SER A 237 17.50 20.22 -11.68
C SER A 237 18.77 20.03 -12.50
N ILE A 238 18.67 19.98 -13.83
CA ILE A 238 19.85 19.87 -14.72
C ILE A 238 20.58 21.22 -14.93
N GLY A 239 20.19 22.27 -14.19
CA GLY A 239 20.82 23.60 -14.22
C GLY A 239 20.41 24.50 -15.41
N SER A 240 19.95 23.93 -16.51
CA SER A 240 19.48 24.66 -17.71
C SER A 240 18.24 24.02 -18.35
N SER A 241 17.64 24.69 -19.33
CA SER A 241 16.57 24.10 -20.15
C SER A 241 17.15 23.51 -21.44
N ILE A 242 16.80 22.26 -21.76
CA ILE A 242 17.18 21.57 -23.01
C ILE A 242 15.97 21.36 -23.92
N ALA A 243 16.20 20.76 -25.10
CA ALA A 243 15.15 20.32 -25.99
C ALA A 243 14.21 19.31 -25.30
N ARG A 244 12.92 19.32 -25.69
CA ARG A 244 11.90 18.40 -25.17
C ARG A 244 10.89 18.04 -26.25
N ASP A 245 10.41 16.81 -26.20
CA ASP A 245 9.37 16.21 -27.04
C ASP A 245 8.37 15.51 -26.11
N ASP A 246 7.67 16.33 -25.31
CA ASP A 246 6.84 15.87 -24.21
C ASP A 246 5.63 15.07 -24.74
N LYS A 247 5.58 13.79 -24.36
CA LYS A 247 4.51 12.85 -24.69
C LYS A 247 3.85 12.36 -23.42
N GLN A 248 2.55 12.10 -23.48
CA GLN A 248 1.83 11.48 -22.37
C GLN A 248 2.42 10.09 -22.12
N THR A 249 3.13 9.95 -21.00
CA THR A 249 3.95 8.79 -20.67
C THR A 249 3.56 8.31 -19.29
N THR A 250 3.16 7.05 -19.19
CA THR A 250 3.13 6.34 -17.90
C THR A 250 4.51 5.75 -17.66
N THR A 251 5.13 6.11 -16.55
CA THR A 251 6.43 5.61 -16.16
C THR A 251 6.31 4.32 -15.37
N SER A 252 7.41 3.58 -15.34
CA SER A 252 7.63 2.34 -14.60
C SER A 252 8.99 2.42 -13.90
N ALA A 253 9.24 1.53 -12.94
CA ALA A 253 10.54 1.46 -12.27
C ALA A 253 11.68 1.39 -13.30
N GLY A 254 12.71 2.20 -13.06
CA GLY A 254 13.89 2.39 -13.91
C GLY A 254 13.72 3.44 -15.01
N ASP A 255 12.51 3.92 -15.32
CA ASP A 255 12.33 4.94 -16.36
C ASP A 255 13.01 6.27 -15.97
N ILE A 256 13.78 6.83 -16.90
CA ILE A 256 14.42 8.14 -16.80
C ILE A 256 13.71 9.09 -17.78
N VAL A 257 13.25 10.23 -17.28
CA VAL A 257 12.55 11.24 -18.10
C VAL A 257 13.03 12.66 -17.80
N LEU A 258 12.85 13.54 -18.77
CA LEU A 258 12.95 14.98 -18.62
C LEU A 258 11.55 15.54 -18.32
N TYR A 259 11.46 16.34 -17.27
CA TYR A 259 10.28 17.08 -16.88
C TYR A 259 10.54 18.59 -16.95
N SER A 260 9.52 19.37 -17.35
CA SER A 260 9.57 20.84 -17.49
C SER A 260 10.70 21.38 -18.40
N GLY A 261 11.38 20.50 -19.14
CA GLY A 261 12.56 20.82 -19.95
C GLY A 261 13.85 21.06 -19.16
N ASN A 262 13.83 21.02 -17.83
CA ASN A 262 14.98 21.39 -16.97
C ASN A 262 15.14 20.52 -15.70
N GLN A 263 14.36 19.45 -15.54
CA GLN A 263 14.47 18.51 -14.43
C GLN A 263 14.61 17.09 -14.96
N ILE A 264 15.60 16.34 -14.46
CA ILE A 264 15.68 14.90 -14.67
C ILE A 264 14.92 14.20 -13.55
N VAL A 265 14.17 13.17 -13.91
CA VAL A 265 13.39 12.34 -12.98
C VAL A 265 13.74 10.88 -13.20
N VAL A 266 14.03 10.17 -12.11
CA VAL A 266 14.29 8.72 -12.10
C VAL A 266 13.22 8.03 -11.27
N PHE A 267 12.51 7.10 -11.88
CA PHE A 267 11.39 6.39 -11.25
C PHE A 267 11.80 5.07 -10.60
N TYR A 268 11.28 4.82 -9.40
CA TYR A 268 11.21 3.50 -8.77
C TYR A 268 9.77 3.11 -8.40
N GLY A 269 8.80 3.81 -8.99
CA GLY A 269 7.38 3.45 -9.03
C GLY A 269 6.76 3.90 -10.36
N SER A 270 5.53 4.43 -10.33
CA SER A 270 4.80 4.80 -11.55
C SER A 270 4.05 6.12 -11.41
N ASN A 271 4.11 6.96 -12.44
CA ASN A 271 3.38 8.22 -12.57
C ASN A 271 2.99 8.43 -14.05
N SER A 272 1.94 9.22 -14.32
CA SER A 272 1.46 9.48 -15.69
C SER A 272 1.35 10.98 -15.97
N TRP A 273 2.27 11.50 -16.79
CA TRP A 273 2.31 12.92 -17.16
C TRP A 273 2.87 13.13 -18.57
N ALA A 274 2.88 14.38 -19.02
CA ALA A 274 3.60 14.81 -20.21
C ALA A 274 5.11 14.89 -19.90
N TYR A 275 5.86 13.91 -20.39
CA TYR A 275 7.29 13.74 -20.17
C TYR A 275 8.02 13.52 -21.50
N THR A 276 9.27 13.95 -21.57
CA THR A 276 10.18 13.48 -22.64
C THR A 276 10.99 12.31 -22.12
N ARG A 277 10.91 11.14 -22.77
CA ARG A 277 11.65 9.95 -22.37
C ARG A 277 13.14 10.10 -22.69
N LEU A 278 14.00 9.80 -21.73
CA LEU A 278 15.46 9.87 -21.87
C LEU A 278 16.10 8.49 -21.92
N GLY A 279 15.62 7.54 -21.10
CA GLY A 279 16.18 6.19 -21.06
C GLY A 279 15.54 5.32 -20.00
N LYS A 280 16.17 4.17 -19.73
CA LYS A 280 15.76 3.23 -18.68
C LYS A 280 16.97 2.59 -17.99
N ILE A 281 16.95 2.55 -16.66
CA ILE A 281 17.91 1.80 -15.84
C ILE A 281 17.62 0.30 -15.96
N ASN A 282 18.66 -0.47 -16.23
CA ASN A 282 18.62 -1.92 -16.41
C ASN A 282 18.94 -2.66 -15.09
N LEU A 283 18.16 -2.38 -14.04
CA LEU A 283 18.19 -3.04 -12.73
C LEU A 283 16.80 -3.56 -12.37
N SER A 284 16.71 -4.48 -11.39
CA SER A 284 15.43 -4.92 -10.87
C SER A 284 14.73 -3.85 -10.02
N GLU A 285 13.41 -3.98 -9.85
CA GLU A 285 12.60 -3.04 -9.04
C GLU A 285 13.04 -3.01 -7.56
N ASP A 286 13.47 -4.15 -7.02
CA ASP A 286 14.03 -4.24 -5.66
C ASP A 286 15.36 -3.46 -5.54
N GLU A 287 16.28 -3.64 -6.49
CA GLU A 287 17.57 -2.92 -6.52
C GLU A 287 17.38 -1.41 -6.72
N LEU A 288 16.44 -1.01 -7.58
CA LEU A 288 16.07 0.40 -7.79
C LEU A 288 15.47 1.01 -6.53
N THR A 289 14.60 0.27 -5.84
CA THR A 289 13.99 0.72 -4.58
C THR A 289 15.05 0.86 -3.49
N GLU A 290 15.98 -0.09 -3.35
CA GLU A 290 17.09 0.02 -2.40
C GLU A 290 18.01 1.22 -2.72
N LEU A 291 18.29 1.46 -4.00
CA LEU A 291 19.15 2.56 -4.45
C LEU A 291 18.52 3.95 -4.26
N LEU A 292 17.20 4.09 -4.49
CA LEU A 292 16.54 5.39 -4.65
C LEU A 292 15.60 5.78 -3.50
N SER A 293 15.18 4.84 -2.65
CA SER A 293 14.20 5.12 -1.57
C SER A 293 14.79 5.44 -0.19
N ASN A 294 16.12 5.35 -0.05
CA ASN A 294 16.83 5.47 1.24
C ASN A 294 17.32 6.89 1.58
N GLY A 295 16.92 7.91 0.81
CA GLY A 295 17.27 9.32 1.03
C GLY A 295 17.42 10.10 -0.27
N ASP A 296 17.84 11.35 -0.16
CA ASP A 296 18.29 12.15 -1.32
C ASP A 296 19.62 11.58 -1.84
N VAL A 297 19.81 11.58 -3.16
CA VAL A 297 20.99 10.97 -3.84
C VAL A 297 21.68 11.97 -4.76
N THR A 298 22.96 11.75 -5.05
CA THR A 298 23.69 12.51 -6.08
C THR A 298 23.73 11.71 -7.38
N LEU A 299 23.12 12.25 -8.43
CA LEU A 299 23.17 11.68 -9.77
C LEU A 299 24.27 12.39 -10.58
N THR A 300 25.20 11.63 -11.15
CA THR A 300 26.26 12.16 -12.02
C THR A 300 26.10 11.60 -13.42
N LEU A 301 26.10 12.48 -14.42
CA LEU A 301 26.18 12.13 -15.84
C LEU A 301 27.55 12.50 -16.39
N SER A 302 28.12 11.63 -17.21
CA SER A 302 29.38 11.88 -17.92
C SER A 302 29.38 11.20 -19.29
N ARG A 303 30.27 11.65 -20.19
CA ARG A 303 30.51 11.04 -21.49
C ARG A 303 31.86 10.32 -21.53
#